data_AF-A0A947Y750-F1
#
_entry.id   AF-A0A947Y750-F1
#
_cell.length_a   1.000
_cell.length_b   1.000
_cell.length_c   1.000
_cell.angle_alpha   90.00
_cell.angle_beta   90.00
_cell.angle_gamma   90.00
#
_symmetry.space_group_name_H-M   'P 1'
#
loop_
_entity.id
_entity.type
_entity.pdbx_description
1 polymer ?
#
loop_
_entity_poly.entity_id
_entity_poly.type
_entity_poly.pdbx_seq_one_letter_code
_entity_poly.pdbx_strand_id
1 'polypeptide(L)'
;MSKNLIVLFIIILLIVGGFGIYTYDQSNQAKKEVEEKNFELGSKDELILELKENIQEKEKQIEELKASLTREEKDLEKEYVDKLSELTEEKAKLEALLTEKEETIKIIEKQKEESEQIVILKDELVLELKENIQEKEKQIDELKASLTREEKDLEKEYAIKVSELMEEKGQLEALLIEQEGILQTKDREKEELISKLEDCNNQINELKDKLVQQEIGEEKDYVAELSALTEEKSKLETQLKTSQGLLSEKESTIAVLKQQNEESEKNIMEKDKTIAELSESIKGYENLVTEIREQMAQEGKEKEAEYADRLALLKEGKDIIEAKLAEAIKKTIPDYYEVKKGDSLWKIAERFYNAGEKWIRIFEANMEKINNPDLIYPYQRLTIPKE
;
A
#
# COMPACT_ATOMS: atom_id res chain seq x y z
N MET A 1 86.60 176.34 -187.03
CA MET A 1 86.48 176.49 -185.56
C MET A 1 85.72 175.30 -185.00
N SER A 2 86.20 174.61 -183.97
CA SER A 2 87.40 173.77 -184.10
C SER A 2 86.98 172.32 -183.79
N LYS A 3 87.42 171.36 -184.61
CA LYS A 3 87.01 169.94 -184.55
C LYS A 3 87.28 169.28 -183.18
N ASN A 4 88.12 169.87 -182.35
CA ASN A 4 88.50 169.35 -181.03
C ASN A 4 87.36 169.38 -180.02
N LEU A 5 86.42 170.33 -180.10
CA LEU A 5 85.31 170.42 -179.13
C LEU A 5 84.25 169.34 -179.38
N ILE A 6 83.99 169.02 -180.64
CA ILE A 6 83.03 167.96 -181.04
C ILE A 6 83.56 166.59 -180.62
N VAL A 7 84.86 166.33 -180.82
CA VAL A 7 85.48 165.07 -180.39
C VAL A 7 85.46 164.93 -178.87
N LEU A 8 85.74 166.02 -178.13
CA LEU A 8 85.65 166.01 -176.66
C LEU A 8 84.21 165.72 -176.18
N PHE A 9 83.20 166.30 -176.85
CA PHE A 9 81.80 166.09 -176.53
C PHE A 9 81.35 164.64 -176.80
N ILE A 10 81.82 164.03 -177.90
CA ILE A 10 81.57 162.62 -178.22
C ILE A 10 82.23 161.69 -177.20
N ILE A 11 83.47 161.99 -176.79
CA ILE A 11 84.18 161.20 -175.75
C ILE A 11 83.44 161.31 -174.41
N ILE A 12 82.99 162.51 -174.02
CA ILE A 12 82.20 162.69 -172.80
C ILE A 12 80.87 161.91 -172.90
N LEU A 13 80.17 161.95 -174.04
CA LEU A 13 78.96 161.17 -174.24
C LEU A 13 79.20 159.65 -174.18
N LEU A 14 80.33 159.16 -174.69
CA LEU A 14 80.70 157.75 -174.58
C LEU A 14 81.09 157.35 -173.15
N ILE A 15 81.77 158.22 -172.41
CA ILE A 15 82.10 157.97 -171.00
C ILE A 15 80.84 157.99 -170.15
N VAL A 16 79.97 158.99 -170.31
CA VAL A 16 78.70 159.11 -169.57
C VAL A 16 77.74 157.99 -169.97
N GLY A 17 77.66 157.64 -171.25
CA GLY A 17 76.86 156.52 -171.74
C GLY A 17 77.38 155.18 -171.24
N GLY A 18 78.69 154.95 -171.30
CA GLY A 18 79.33 153.75 -170.77
C GLY A 18 79.19 153.63 -169.25
N PHE A 19 79.31 154.74 -168.52
CA PHE A 19 79.07 154.78 -167.07
C PHE A 19 77.60 154.56 -166.73
N GLY A 20 76.67 155.09 -167.53
CA GLY A 20 75.23 154.83 -167.40
C GLY A 20 74.87 153.37 -167.63
N ILE A 21 75.45 152.73 -168.64
CA ILE A 21 75.25 151.29 -168.92
C ILE A 21 75.87 150.45 -167.80
N TYR A 22 77.09 150.77 -167.36
CA TYR A 22 77.76 150.04 -166.27
C TYR A 22 77.01 150.16 -164.94
N THR A 23 76.54 151.37 -164.60
CA THR A 23 75.76 151.59 -163.36
C THR A 23 74.37 150.97 -163.45
N TYR A 24 73.75 150.94 -164.64
CA TYR A 24 72.51 150.21 -164.88
C TYR A 24 72.69 148.70 -164.71
N ASP A 25 73.76 148.13 -165.29
CA ASP A 25 74.06 146.70 -165.19
C ASP A 25 74.38 146.28 -163.75
N GLN A 26 75.20 147.06 -163.02
CA GLN A 26 75.44 146.84 -161.60
C GLN A 26 74.16 146.92 -160.76
N SER A 27 73.30 147.90 -161.03
CA SER A 27 72.03 148.03 -160.30
C SER A 27 71.09 146.87 -160.60
N ASN A 28 71.07 146.35 -161.83
CA ASN A 28 70.23 145.24 -162.21
C ASN A 28 70.76 143.91 -161.65
N GLN A 29 72.09 143.75 -161.60
CA GLN A 29 72.74 142.62 -160.95
C GLN A 29 72.50 142.62 -159.44
N ALA A 30 72.62 143.77 -158.77
CA ALA A 30 72.28 143.92 -157.35
C ALA A 30 70.80 143.65 -157.08
N LYS A 31 69.90 144.11 -157.97
CA LYS A 31 68.47 143.83 -157.85
C LYS A 31 68.17 142.33 -157.98
N LYS A 32 68.81 141.65 -158.93
CA LYS A 32 68.69 140.21 -159.11
C LYS A 32 69.21 139.43 -157.89
N GLU A 33 70.35 139.83 -157.32
CA GLU A 33 70.85 139.24 -156.07
C GLU A 33 69.90 139.47 -154.89
N VAL A 34 69.28 140.64 -154.80
CA VAL A 34 68.28 140.94 -153.75
C VAL A 34 67.02 140.09 -153.95
N GLU A 35 66.53 139.94 -155.18
CA GLU A 35 65.39 139.07 -155.49
C GLU A 35 65.71 137.59 -155.19
N GLU A 36 66.91 137.12 -155.53
CA GLU A 36 67.35 135.75 -155.27
C GLU A 36 67.54 135.48 -153.77
N LYS A 37 68.14 136.42 -153.03
CA LYS A 37 68.22 136.36 -151.55
C LYS A 37 66.86 136.43 -150.89
N ASN A 38 65.92 137.23 -151.39
CA ASN A 38 64.56 137.30 -150.87
C ASN A 38 63.80 135.99 -151.13
N PHE A 39 64.03 135.34 -152.27
CA PHE A 39 63.48 134.01 -152.54
C PHE A 39 64.08 132.95 -151.61
N GLU A 40 65.40 132.96 -151.40
CA GLU A 40 66.04 132.10 -150.39
C GLU A 40 65.52 132.37 -148.98
N LEU A 41 65.29 133.64 -148.62
CA LEU A 41 64.73 134.00 -147.32
C LEU A 41 63.31 133.45 -147.18
N GLY A 42 62.47 133.61 -148.20
CA GLY A 42 61.11 133.06 -148.22
C GLY A 42 61.09 131.53 -148.10
N SER A 43 62.00 130.84 -148.79
CA SER A 43 62.15 129.38 -148.66
C SER A 43 62.65 128.96 -147.27
N LYS A 44 63.57 129.72 -146.67
CA LYS A 44 63.99 129.52 -145.27
C LYS A 44 62.85 129.78 -144.29
N ASP A 45 62.03 130.80 -144.52
CA ASP A 45 60.87 131.12 -143.68
C ASP A 45 59.81 130.02 -143.76
N GLU A 46 59.58 129.43 -144.93
CA GLU A 46 58.69 128.27 -145.13
C GLU A 46 59.20 127.03 -144.38
N LEU A 47 60.50 126.73 -144.48
CA LEU A 47 61.13 125.63 -143.75
C LEU A 47 61.13 125.86 -142.23
N ILE A 48 61.29 127.11 -141.78
CA ILE A 48 61.12 127.49 -140.37
C ILE A 48 59.68 127.25 -139.90
N LEU A 49 58.69 127.49 -140.75
CA LEU A 49 57.28 127.28 -140.43
C LEU A 49 56.96 125.78 -140.32
N GLU A 50 57.44 124.96 -141.25
CA GLU A 50 57.32 123.50 -141.21
C GLU A 50 58.05 122.89 -140.00
N LEU A 51 59.25 123.38 -139.67
CA LEU A 51 59.96 122.97 -138.46
C LEU A 51 59.21 123.37 -137.18
N LYS A 52 58.61 124.56 -137.14
CA LYS A 52 57.78 124.99 -136.01
C LYS A 52 56.54 124.11 -135.85
N GLU A 53 55.87 123.75 -136.94
CA GLU A 53 54.72 122.86 -136.90
C GLU A 53 55.10 121.45 -136.42
N ASN A 54 56.21 120.89 -136.93
CA ASN A 54 56.76 119.63 -136.45
C ASN A 54 57.17 119.68 -134.97
N ILE A 55 57.78 120.77 -134.52
CA ILE A 55 58.12 120.98 -133.10
C ILE A 55 56.85 121.03 -132.27
N GLN A 56 55.82 121.77 -132.69
CA GLN A 56 54.53 121.83 -131.99
C GLN A 56 53.86 120.46 -131.91
N GLU A 57 53.90 119.67 -132.98
CA GLU A 57 53.35 118.32 -132.98
C GLU A 57 54.15 117.38 -132.06
N LYS A 58 55.48 117.49 -132.05
CA LYS A 58 56.33 116.74 -131.12
C LYS A 58 56.13 117.16 -129.67
N GLU A 59 55.98 118.45 -129.39
CA GLU A 59 55.62 118.98 -128.07
C GLU A 59 54.28 118.41 -127.62
N LYS A 60 53.27 118.36 -128.51
CA LYS A 60 51.98 117.74 -128.21
C LYS A 60 52.12 116.25 -127.90
N GLN A 61 52.88 115.50 -128.69
CA GLN A 61 53.15 114.08 -128.43
C GLN A 61 53.87 113.86 -127.10
N ILE A 62 54.85 114.73 -126.77
CA ILE A 62 55.56 114.69 -125.49
C ILE A 62 54.59 114.95 -124.33
N GLU A 63 53.68 115.93 -124.45
CA GLU A 63 52.69 116.21 -123.42
C GLU A 63 51.67 115.06 -123.27
N GLU A 64 51.22 114.44 -124.36
CA GLU A 64 50.36 113.26 -124.32
C GLU A 64 51.05 112.07 -123.63
N LEU A 65 52.33 111.81 -123.94
CA LEU A 65 53.12 110.75 -123.30
C LEU A 65 53.40 111.04 -121.82
N LYS A 66 53.68 112.30 -121.45
CA LYS A 66 53.81 112.69 -120.04
C LYS A 66 52.50 112.46 -119.29
N ALA A 67 51.37 112.81 -119.91
CA ALA A 67 50.06 112.59 -119.31
C ALA A 67 49.74 111.10 -119.15
N SER A 68 50.10 110.24 -120.12
CA SER A 68 49.92 108.79 -120.01
C SER A 68 50.82 108.18 -118.93
N LEU A 69 52.10 108.57 -118.87
CA LEU A 69 53.04 108.10 -117.86
C LEU A 69 52.57 108.49 -116.45
N THR A 70 52.15 109.75 -116.28
CA THR A 70 51.60 110.23 -115.00
C THR A 70 50.35 109.45 -114.58
N ARG A 71 49.53 109.04 -115.56
CA ARG A 71 48.34 108.22 -115.29
C ARG A 71 48.72 106.80 -114.89
N GLU A 72 49.65 106.16 -115.60
CA GLU A 72 50.15 104.82 -115.25
C GLU A 72 50.83 104.80 -113.88
N GLU A 73 51.65 105.81 -113.56
CA GLU A 73 52.26 105.97 -112.24
C GLU A 73 51.21 106.04 -111.13
N LYS A 74 50.15 106.84 -111.35
CA LYS A 74 49.05 106.97 -110.40
C LYS A 74 48.20 105.69 -110.28
N ASP A 75 47.96 105.00 -111.39
CA ASP A 75 47.21 103.74 -111.40
C ASP A 75 48.01 102.63 -110.67
N LEU A 76 49.33 102.57 -110.88
CA LEU A 76 50.24 101.66 -110.19
C LEU A 76 50.37 102.00 -108.70
N GLU A 77 50.52 103.28 -108.35
CA GLU A 77 50.53 103.74 -106.95
C GLU A 77 49.23 103.34 -106.24
N LYS A 78 48.09 103.51 -106.91
CA LYS A 78 46.79 103.08 -106.38
C LYS A 78 46.75 101.55 -106.18
N GLU A 79 47.20 100.75 -107.15
CA GLU A 79 47.24 99.29 -107.01
C GLU A 79 48.13 98.86 -105.84
N TYR A 80 49.29 99.50 -105.66
CA TYR A 80 50.17 99.24 -104.51
C TYR A 80 49.51 99.62 -103.18
N VAL A 81 48.82 100.76 -103.11
CA VAL A 81 48.08 101.18 -101.91
C VAL A 81 46.95 100.21 -101.59
N ASP A 82 46.18 99.78 -102.60
CA ASP A 82 45.08 98.83 -102.42
C ASP A 82 45.62 97.48 -101.91
N LYS A 83 46.71 96.96 -102.51
CA LYS A 83 47.34 95.70 -102.08
C LYS A 83 47.98 95.78 -100.69
N LEU A 84 48.60 96.93 -100.35
CA LEU A 84 49.09 97.18 -99.00
C LEU A 84 47.94 97.20 -98.00
N SER A 85 46.80 97.82 -98.35
CA SER A 85 45.60 97.83 -97.50
C SER A 85 45.08 96.40 -97.26
N GLU A 86 44.94 95.59 -98.31
CA GLU A 86 44.51 94.19 -98.19
C GLU A 86 45.46 93.38 -97.30
N LEU A 87 46.78 93.51 -97.51
CA LEU A 87 47.79 92.81 -96.72
C LEU A 87 47.79 93.25 -95.25
N THR A 88 47.54 94.53 -94.98
CA THR A 88 47.41 95.03 -93.59
C THR A 88 46.14 94.49 -92.92
N GLU A 89 45.04 94.35 -93.65
CA GLU A 89 43.80 93.77 -93.12
C GLU A 89 43.97 92.26 -92.83
N GLU A 90 44.60 91.52 -93.75
CA GLU A 90 44.90 90.10 -93.55
C GLU A 90 45.85 89.88 -92.36
N LYS A 91 46.90 90.71 -92.25
CA LYS A 91 47.80 90.68 -91.09
C LYS A 91 47.06 90.93 -89.78
N ALA A 92 46.17 91.93 -89.73
CA ALA A 92 45.38 92.23 -88.53
C ALA A 92 44.45 91.05 -88.15
N LYS A 93 43.85 90.37 -89.14
CA LYS A 93 43.04 89.16 -88.91
C LYS A 93 43.87 88.01 -88.34
N LEU A 94 45.07 87.78 -88.88
CA LEU A 94 45.98 86.74 -88.40
C LEU A 94 46.49 87.02 -86.99
N GLU A 95 46.82 88.28 -86.67
CA GLU A 95 47.22 88.69 -85.33
C GLU A 95 46.08 88.52 -84.32
N ALA A 96 44.85 88.89 -84.67
CA ALA A 96 43.69 88.65 -83.84
C ALA A 96 43.47 87.14 -83.58
N LEU A 97 43.56 86.32 -84.63
CA LEU A 97 43.43 84.86 -84.50
C LEU A 97 44.55 84.27 -83.63
N LEU A 98 45.78 84.76 -83.77
CA LEU A 98 46.90 84.34 -82.94
C LEU A 98 46.61 84.61 -81.46
N THR A 99 46.14 85.82 -81.11
CA THR A 99 45.79 86.16 -79.73
C THR A 99 44.68 85.28 -79.16
N GLU A 100 43.63 84.99 -79.93
CA GLU A 100 42.55 84.09 -79.53
C GLU A 100 43.07 82.66 -79.27
N LYS A 101 43.98 82.16 -80.11
CA LYS A 101 44.60 80.84 -79.93
C LYS A 101 45.52 80.79 -78.71
N GLU A 102 46.29 81.85 -78.46
CA GLU A 102 47.12 81.96 -77.26
C GLU A 102 46.29 81.95 -75.97
N GLU A 103 45.15 82.64 -75.95
CA GLU A 103 44.21 82.60 -74.82
C GLU A 103 43.61 81.21 -74.64
N THR A 104 43.23 80.55 -75.72
CA THR A 104 42.70 79.18 -75.69
C THR A 104 43.75 78.19 -75.14
N ILE A 105 45.01 78.31 -75.56
CA ILE A 105 46.11 77.49 -75.06
C ILE A 105 46.27 77.67 -73.55
N LYS A 106 46.27 78.91 -73.06
CA LYS A 106 46.37 79.19 -71.61
C LYS A 106 45.25 78.52 -70.81
N ILE A 107 44.01 78.53 -71.33
CA ILE A 107 42.88 77.87 -70.67
C ILE A 107 43.09 76.35 -70.63
N ILE A 108 43.52 75.76 -71.75
CA ILE A 108 43.78 74.32 -71.85
C ILE A 108 44.91 73.90 -70.90
N GLU A 109 46.00 74.69 -70.84
CA GLU A 109 47.12 74.43 -69.92
C GLU A 109 46.67 74.47 -68.46
N LYS A 110 45.86 75.47 -68.07
CA LYS A 110 45.29 75.54 -66.72
C LYS A 110 44.39 74.33 -66.40
N GLN A 111 43.51 73.95 -67.33
CA GLN A 111 42.64 72.78 -67.16
C GLN A 111 43.46 71.48 -67.07
N LYS A 112 44.54 71.37 -67.84
CA LYS A 112 45.46 70.25 -67.78
C LYS A 112 46.11 70.16 -66.38
N GLU A 113 46.64 71.26 -65.86
CA GLU A 113 47.23 71.30 -64.52
C GLU A 113 46.21 70.93 -63.42
N GLU A 114 44.98 71.46 -63.49
CA GLU A 114 43.90 71.10 -62.57
C GLU A 114 43.57 69.60 -62.65
N SER A 115 43.52 69.04 -63.86
CA SER A 115 43.27 67.61 -64.06
C SER A 115 44.40 66.73 -63.50
N GLU A 116 45.65 67.14 -63.66
CA GLU A 116 46.82 66.44 -63.11
C GLU A 116 46.80 66.46 -61.57
N GLN A 117 46.43 67.60 -60.97
CA GLN A 117 46.26 67.70 -59.51
C GLN A 117 45.14 66.79 -58.99
N ILE A 118 44.00 66.72 -59.70
CA ILE A 118 42.90 65.81 -59.34
C ILE A 118 43.36 64.34 -59.38
N VAL A 119 44.17 63.97 -60.37
CA VAL A 119 44.72 62.60 -60.47
C VAL A 119 45.61 62.31 -59.27
N ILE A 120 46.52 63.22 -58.89
CA ILE A 120 47.39 63.05 -57.73
C ILE A 120 46.57 62.87 -56.44
N LEU A 121 45.61 63.75 -56.18
CA LEU A 121 44.74 63.67 -55.00
C LEU A 121 43.94 62.36 -54.95
N LYS A 122 43.48 61.89 -56.12
CA LYS A 122 42.77 60.61 -56.21
C LYS A 122 43.70 59.44 -55.88
N ASP A 123 44.93 59.45 -56.37
CA ASP A 123 45.91 58.39 -56.09
C ASP A 123 46.31 58.36 -54.61
N GLU A 124 46.47 59.52 -53.97
CA GLU A 124 46.68 59.64 -52.52
C GLU A 124 45.50 59.08 -51.72
N LEU A 125 44.27 59.45 -52.08
CA LEU A 125 43.06 58.92 -51.43
C LEU A 125 42.95 57.40 -51.60
N VAL A 126 43.31 56.87 -52.77
CA VAL A 126 43.32 55.42 -53.01
C VAL A 126 44.36 54.72 -52.14
N LEU A 127 45.53 55.32 -51.91
CA LEU A 127 46.54 54.79 -50.99
C LEU A 127 46.03 54.77 -49.54
N GLU A 128 45.46 55.87 -49.06
CA GLU A 128 44.90 55.95 -47.70
C GLU A 128 43.77 54.93 -47.50
N LEU A 129 42.87 54.79 -48.48
CA LEU A 129 41.81 53.78 -48.42
C LEU A 129 42.36 52.35 -48.42
N LYS A 130 43.43 52.06 -49.17
CA LYS A 130 44.08 50.75 -49.16
C LYS A 130 44.71 50.43 -47.80
N GLU A 131 45.40 51.38 -47.19
CA GLU A 131 45.99 51.20 -45.86
C GLU A 131 44.90 50.96 -44.80
N ASN A 132 43.82 51.73 -44.85
CA ASN A 132 42.66 51.54 -43.97
C ASN A 132 42.01 50.16 -44.16
N ILE A 133 41.87 49.69 -45.40
CA ILE A 133 41.35 48.34 -45.69
C ILE A 133 42.29 47.27 -45.12
N GLN A 134 43.59 47.39 -45.33
CA GLN A 134 44.58 46.43 -44.81
C GLN A 134 44.57 46.35 -43.28
N GLU A 135 44.48 47.49 -42.59
CA GLU A 135 44.38 47.53 -41.14
C GLU A 135 43.07 46.86 -40.66
N LYS A 136 41.96 47.09 -41.37
CA LYS A 136 40.68 46.45 -41.05
C LYS A 136 40.69 44.94 -41.31
N GLU A 137 41.33 44.49 -42.38
CA GLU A 137 41.53 43.07 -42.67
C GLU A 137 42.33 42.39 -41.56
N LYS A 138 43.42 43.03 -41.10
CA LYS A 138 44.23 42.54 -39.98
C LYS A 138 43.42 42.44 -38.69
N GLN A 139 42.61 43.45 -38.36
CA GLN A 139 41.71 43.43 -37.19
C GLN A 139 40.69 42.29 -37.28
N ILE A 140 40.14 42.04 -38.47
CA ILE A 140 39.21 40.93 -38.71
C ILE A 140 39.91 39.58 -38.48
N ASP A 141 41.14 39.41 -38.96
CA ASP A 141 41.88 38.17 -38.80
C ASP A 141 42.28 37.91 -37.34
N GLU A 142 42.66 38.94 -36.59
CA GLU A 142 42.91 38.86 -35.14
C GLU A 142 41.64 38.44 -34.38
N LEU A 143 40.49 39.05 -34.68
CA LEU A 143 39.20 38.71 -34.07
C LEU A 143 38.74 37.29 -34.42
N LYS A 144 38.95 36.83 -35.66
CA LYS A 144 38.67 35.45 -36.05
C LYS A 144 39.54 34.48 -35.25
N ALA A 145 40.84 34.77 -35.13
CA ALA A 145 41.76 33.93 -34.39
C ALA A 145 41.40 33.86 -32.88
N SER A 146 40.98 34.98 -32.28
CA SER A 146 40.52 34.97 -30.88
C SER A 146 39.23 34.17 -30.72
N LEU A 147 38.25 34.36 -31.61
CA LEU A 147 36.98 33.63 -31.58
C LEU A 147 37.19 32.11 -31.71
N THR A 148 38.01 31.67 -32.68
CA THR A 148 38.34 30.24 -32.85
C THR A 148 39.06 29.67 -31.62
N ARG A 149 39.87 30.47 -30.93
CA ARG A 149 40.53 30.04 -29.70
C ARG A 149 39.52 29.86 -28.56
N GLU A 150 38.63 30.83 -28.37
CA GLU A 150 37.56 30.75 -27.36
C GLU A 150 36.62 29.57 -27.62
N GLU A 151 36.20 29.36 -28.87
CA GLU A 151 35.37 28.20 -29.26
C GLU A 151 36.05 26.88 -28.89
N LYS A 152 37.35 26.74 -29.21
CA LYS A 152 38.12 25.54 -28.89
C LYS A 152 38.31 25.33 -27.40
N ASP A 153 38.52 26.39 -26.63
CA ASP A 153 38.70 26.28 -25.18
C ASP A 153 37.37 25.95 -24.49
N LEU A 154 36.26 26.51 -24.97
CA LEU A 154 34.91 26.17 -24.53
C LEU A 154 34.53 24.72 -24.89
N GLU A 155 34.89 24.25 -26.09
CA GLU A 155 34.68 22.86 -26.50
C GLU A 155 35.43 21.87 -25.60
N LYS A 156 36.67 22.19 -25.22
CA LYS A 156 37.43 21.38 -24.24
C LYS A 156 36.78 21.39 -22.86
N GLU A 157 36.33 22.55 -22.39
CA GLU A 157 35.65 22.66 -21.09
C GLU A 157 34.38 21.80 -21.05
N TYR A 158 33.56 21.88 -22.09
CA TYR A 158 32.37 21.02 -22.21
C TYR A 158 32.73 19.54 -22.33
N ALA A 159 33.77 19.17 -23.08
CA ALA A 159 34.21 17.79 -23.18
C ALA A 159 34.65 17.22 -21.82
N ILE A 160 35.39 18.00 -21.02
CA ILE A 160 35.76 17.63 -19.65
C ILE A 160 34.51 17.45 -18.79
N LYS A 161 33.58 18.42 -18.81
CA LYS A 161 32.35 18.36 -18.02
C LYS A 161 31.48 17.15 -18.37
N VAL A 162 31.37 16.81 -19.66
CA VAL A 162 30.64 15.62 -20.11
C VAL A 162 31.33 14.34 -19.61
N SER A 163 32.65 14.28 -19.64
CA SER A 163 33.41 13.14 -19.10
C SER A 163 33.18 12.95 -17.60
N GLU A 164 33.23 14.04 -16.82
CA GLU A 164 32.96 14.00 -15.36
C GLU A 164 31.54 13.49 -15.08
N LEU A 165 30.53 14.05 -15.77
CA LEU A 165 29.13 13.63 -15.60
C LEU A 165 28.91 12.17 -16.01
N MET A 166 29.62 11.69 -17.03
CA MET A 166 29.55 10.30 -17.46
C MET A 166 30.15 9.35 -16.41
N GLU A 167 31.23 9.75 -15.75
CA GLU A 167 31.83 9.00 -14.65
C GLU A 167 30.90 8.97 -13.43
N GLU A 168 30.35 10.13 -13.01
CA GLU A 168 29.38 10.21 -11.92
C GLU A 168 28.13 9.36 -12.19
N LYS A 169 27.62 9.42 -13.42
CA LYS A 169 26.50 8.57 -13.85
C LYS A 169 26.84 7.08 -13.71
N GLY A 170 28.01 6.67 -14.16
CA GLY A 170 28.46 5.28 -14.05
C GLY A 170 28.58 4.82 -12.59
N GLN A 171 29.08 5.67 -11.70
CA GLN A 171 29.14 5.40 -10.26
C GLN A 171 27.74 5.23 -9.65
N LEU A 172 26.79 6.10 -10.00
CA LEU A 172 25.41 6.02 -9.54
C LEU A 172 24.70 4.76 -10.05
N GLU A 173 24.91 4.37 -11.30
CA GLU A 173 24.36 3.14 -11.87
C GLU A 173 24.92 1.90 -11.15
N ALA A 174 26.22 1.88 -10.83
CA ALA A 174 26.82 0.79 -10.05
C ALA A 174 26.23 0.68 -8.64
N LEU A 175 26.05 1.82 -7.94
CA LEU A 175 25.40 1.87 -6.63
C LEU A 175 23.94 1.39 -6.69
N LEU A 176 23.21 1.74 -7.75
CA LEU A 176 21.83 1.27 -7.94
C LEU A 176 21.77 -0.25 -8.07
N ILE A 177 22.66 -0.84 -8.89
CA ILE A 177 22.75 -2.30 -9.05
C ILE A 177 23.07 -2.98 -7.70
N GLU A 178 23.99 -2.40 -6.92
CA GLU A 178 24.32 -2.91 -5.58
C GLU A 178 23.09 -2.89 -4.65
N GLN A 179 22.36 -1.77 -4.61
CA GLN A 179 21.14 -1.63 -3.80
C GLN A 179 20.04 -2.60 -4.24
N GLU A 180 19.85 -2.79 -5.55
CA GLU A 180 18.91 -3.79 -6.09
C GLU A 180 19.29 -5.21 -5.66
N GLY A 181 20.59 -5.55 -5.70
CA GLY A 181 21.10 -6.82 -5.19
C GLY A 181 20.81 -7.02 -3.71
N ILE A 182 21.06 -5.99 -2.89
CA ILE A 182 20.73 -6.02 -1.46
C ILE A 182 19.22 -6.22 -1.25
N LEU A 183 18.37 -5.52 -2.00
CA LEU A 183 16.91 -5.67 -1.89
C LEU A 183 16.47 -7.11 -2.18
N GLN A 184 16.97 -7.70 -3.27
CA GLN A 184 16.68 -9.09 -3.63
C GLN A 184 17.11 -10.07 -2.54
N THR A 185 18.28 -9.87 -1.93
CA THR A 185 18.72 -10.72 -0.82
C THR A 185 17.80 -10.61 0.40
N LYS A 186 17.37 -9.40 0.75
CA LYS A 186 16.42 -9.16 1.84
C LYS A 186 15.05 -9.77 1.56
N ASP A 187 14.56 -9.68 0.32
CA ASP A 187 13.31 -10.32 -0.08
C ASP A 187 13.39 -11.85 0.07
N ARG A 188 14.51 -12.46 -0.35
CA ARG A 188 14.76 -13.89 -0.14
C ARG A 188 14.78 -14.27 1.34
N GLU A 189 15.48 -13.49 2.17
CA GLU A 189 15.52 -13.72 3.63
C GLU A 189 14.12 -13.59 4.26
N LYS A 190 13.34 -12.61 3.82
CA LYS A 190 11.95 -12.43 4.26
C LYS A 190 11.08 -13.62 3.87
N GLU A 191 11.18 -14.13 2.64
CA GLU A 191 10.46 -15.34 2.22
C GLU A 191 10.85 -16.56 3.05
N GLU A 192 12.15 -16.72 3.34
CA GLU A 192 12.65 -17.81 4.19
C GLU A 192 12.09 -17.72 5.62
N LEU A 193 12.02 -16.50 6.18
CA LEU A 193 11.40 -16.27 7.49
C LEU A 193 9.89 -16.52 7.49
N ILE A 194 9.18 -16.15 6.42
CA ILE A 194 7.75 -16.44 6.25
C ILE A 194 7.53 -17.95 6.26
N SER A 195 8.32 -18.71 5.49
CA SER A 195 8.23 -20.18 5.45
C SER A 195 8.50 -20.81 6.82
N LYS A 196 9.52 -20.35 7.56
CA LYS A 196 9.79 -20.81 8.94
C LYS A 196 8.64 -20.49 9.90
N LEU A 197 8.02 -19.32 9.76
CA LEU A 197 6.85 -18.94 10.56
C LEU A 197 5.65 -19.84 10.27
N GLU A 198 5.42 -20.16 8.99
CA GLU A 198 4.34 -21.05 8.56
C GLU A 198 4.54 -22.48 9.10
N ASP A 199 5.77 -23.01 9.03
CA ASP A 199 6.13 -24.30 9.64
C ASP A 199 5.91 -24.30 11.16
N CYS A 200 6.37 -23.27 11.88
CA CYS A 200 6.12 -23.13 13.31
C CYS A 200 4.62 -23.07 13.62
N ASN A 201 3.83 -22.35 12.82
CA ASN A 201 2.39 -22.24 13.02
C ASN A 201 1.69 -23.59 12.80
N ASN A 202 2.13 -24.35 11.79
CA ASN A 202 1.66 -25.71 11.54
C ASN A 202 1.98 -26.64 12.71
N GLN A 203 3.20 -26.57 13.26
CA GLN A 203 3.59 -27.34 14.45
C GLN A 203 2.76 -26.95 15.69
N ILE A 204 2.49 -25.66 15.90
CA ILE A 204 1.63 -25.19 16.99
C ILE A 204 0.23 -25.77 16.85
N ASN A 205 -0.34 -25.75 15.64
CA ASN A 205 -1.65 -26.33 15.39
C ASN A 205 -1.67 -27.84 15.64
N GLU A 206 -0.65 -28.58 15.17
CA GLU A 206 -0.55 -30.01 15.41
C GLU A 206 -0.41 -30.35 16.91
N LEU A 207 0.41 -29.60 17.65
CA LEU A 207 0.52 -29.75 19.10
C LEU A 207 -0.79 -29.41 19.83
N LYS A 208 -1.50 -28.38 19.37
CA LYS A 208 -2.80 -28.01 19.91
C LYS A 208 -3.83 -29.10 19.68
N ASP A 209 -3.86 -29.70 18.49
CA ASP A 209 -4.74 -30.83 18.19
C ASP A 209 -4.39 -32.04 19.06
N LYS A 210 -3.10 -32.34 19.24
CA LYS A 210 -2.65 -33.41 20.16
C LYS A 210 -3.08 -33.15 21.60
N LEU A 211 -2.95 -31.91 22.09
CA LEU A 211 -3.38 -31.53 23.44
C LEU A 211 -4.89 -31.72 23.61
N VAL A 212 -5.69 -31.27 22.63
CA VAL A 212 -7.15 -31.46 22.65
C VAL A 212 -7.52 -32.95 22.65
N GLN A 213 -6.84 -33.78 21.85
CA GLN A 213 -7.08 -35.22 21.85
C GLN A 213 -6.69 -35.88 23.18
N GLN A 214 -5.61 -35.41 23.82
CA GLN A 214 -5.22 -35.87 25.15
C GLN A 214 -6.24 -35.45 26.21
N GLU A 215 -6.66 -34.19 26.24
CA GLU A 215 -7.69 -33.70 27.17
C GLU A 215 -9.01 -34.45 27.01
N ILE A 216 -9.47 -34.69 25.78
CA ILE A 216 -10.67 -35.50 25.50
C ILE A 216 -10.47 -36.96 25.96
N GLY A 217 -9.28 -37.53 25.75
CA GLY A 217 -8.95 -38.88 26.18
C GLY A 217 -8.97 -39.03 27.71
N GLU A 218 -8.27 -38.14 28.41
CA GLU A 218 -8.23 -38.09 29.87
C GLU A 218 -9.64 -37.83 30.44
N GLU A 219 -10.40 -36.87 29.90
CA GLU A 219 -11.77 -36.61 30.32
C GLU A 219 -12.69 -37.82 30.10
N LYS A 220 -12.55 -38.52 28.97
CA LYS A 220 -13.29 -39.75 28.68
C LYS A 220 -12.95 -40.87 29.65
N ASP A 221 -11.67 -41.03 30.00
CA ASP A 221 -11.20 -42.02 30.97
C ASP A 221 -11.72 -41.69 32.38
N TYR A 222 -11.66 -40.43 32.81
CA TYR A 222 -12.24 -39.97 34.07
C TYR A 222 -13.76 -40.16 34.13
N VAL A 223 -14.48 -39.88 33.04
CA VAL A 223 -15.94 -40.10 32.96
C VAL A 223 -16.27 -41.59 33.06
N ALA A 224 -15.49 -42.45 32.39
CA ALA A 224 -15.66 -43.90 32.47
C ALA A 224 -15.41 -44.41 33.90
N GLU A 225 -14.33 -43.97 34.55
CA GLU A 225 -14.00 -44.32 35.93
C GLU A 225 -15.07 -43.81 36.92
N LEU A 226 -15.52 -42.56 36.78
CA LEU A 226 -16.63 -42.02 37.58
C LEU A 226 -17.93 -42.80 37.37
N SER A 227 -18.23 -43.21 36.14
CA SER A 227 -19.43 -44.02 35.86
C SER A 227 -19.37 -45.39 36.53
N ALA A 228 -18.21 -46.05 36.51
CA ALA A 228 -17.98 -47.33 37.16
C ALA A 228 -18.08 -47.22 38.68
N LEU A 229 -17.43 -46.21 39.27
CA LEU A 229 -17.53 -45.89 40.71
C LEU A 229 -18.97 -45.54 41.11
N THR A 230 -19.71 -44.82 40.26
CA THR A 230 -21.13 -44.51 40.52
C THR A 230 -21.98 -45.77 40.50
N GLU A 231 -21.73 -46.68 39.57
CA GLU A 231 -22.42 -47.98 39.50
C GLU A 231 -22.09 -48.84 40.73
N GLU A 232 -20.82 -48.93 41.12
CA GLU A 232 -20.37 -49.64 42.33
C GLU A 232 -20.98 -49.03 43.59
N LYS A 233 -20.98 -47.70 43.71
CA LYS A 233 -21.65 -46.98 44.82
C LYS A 233 -23.13 -47.33 44.87
N SER A 234 -23.83 -47.34 43.73
CA SER A 234 -25.25 -47.70 43.69
C SER A 234 -25.52 -49.15 44.14
N LYS A 235 -24.61 -50.08 43.80
CA LYS A 235 -24.67 -51.48 44.26
C LYS A 235 -24.47 -51.56 45.77
N LEU A 236 -23.46 -50.87 46.30
CA LEU A 236 -23.18 -50.81 47.73
C LEU A 236 -24.30 -50.13 48.52
N GLU A 237 -24.88 -49.04 48.02
CA GLU A 237 -26.04 -48.38 48.63
C GLU A 237 -27.26 -49.30 48.68
N THR A 238 -27.50 -50.06 47.61
CA THR A 238 -28.59 -51.05 47.57
C THR A 238 -28.35 -52.15 48.61
N GLN A 239 -27.13 -52.68 48.68
CA GLN A 239 -26.75 -53.67 49.70
C GLN A 239 -26.89 -53.13 51.12
N LEU A 240 -26.41 -51.91 51.37
CA LEU A 240 -26.54 -51.24 52.66
C LEU A 240 -28.02 -51.08 53.06
N LYS A 241 -28.86 -50.64 52.12
CA LYS A 241 -30.32 -50.51 52.35
C LYS A 241 -30.97 -51.85 52.67
N THR A 242 -30.58 -52.93 51.98
CA THR A 242 -31.02 -54.29 52.31
C THR A 242 -30.57 -54.70 53.72
N SER A 243 -29.30 -54.49 54.06
CA SER A 243 -28.77 -54.79 55.39
C SER A 243 -29.45 -53.97 56.50
N GLN A 244 -29.74 -52.69 56.26
CA GLN A 244 -30.51 -51.85 57.18
C GLN A 244 -31.96 -52.34 57.34
N GLY A 245 -32.61 -52.77 56.27
CA GLY A 245 -33.94 -53.38 56.33
C GLY A 245 -33.93 -54.65 57.18
N LEU A 246 -32.97 -55.54 56.96
CA LEU A 246 -32.77 -56.73 57.78
C LEU A 246 -32.49 -56.39 59.25
N LEU A 247 -31.70 -55.35 59.52
CA LEU A 247 -31.45 -54.88 60.89
C LEU A 247 -32.75 -54.41 61.56
N SER A 248 -33.55 -53.60 60.88
CA SER A 248 -34.84 -53.10 61.40
C SER A 248 -35.83 -54.24 61.68
N GLU A 249 -35.88 -55.26 60.82
CA GLU A 249 -36.65 -56.48 61.08
C GLU A 249 -36.15 -57.23 62.33
N LYS A 250 -34.82 -57.35 62.50
CA LYS A 250 -34.23 -57.97 63.68
C LYS A 250 -34.52 -57.17 64.94
N GLU A 251 -34.44 -55.84 64.90
CA GLU A 251 -34.77 -54.95 66.02
C GLU A 251 -36.25 -55.07 66.40
N SER A 252 -37.15 -55.11 65.41
CA SER A 252 -38.59 -55.36 65.64
C SER A 252 -38.82 -56.73 66.30
N THR A 253 -38.11 -57.77 65.85
CA THR A 253 -38.19 -59.11 66.44
C THR A 253 -37.69 -59.13 67.89
N ILE A 254 -36.57 -58.45 68.17
CA ILE A 254 -36.04 -58.32 69.54
C ILE A 254 -37.04 -57.59 70.44
N ALA A 255 -37.70 -56.54 69.94
CA ALA A 255 -38.74 -55.83 70.69
C ALA A 255 -39.93 -56.74 71.06
N VAL A 256 -40.39 -57.57 70.11
CA VAL A 256 -41.46 -58.55 70.36
C VAL A 256 -41.03 -59.58 71.40
N LEU A 257 -39.82 -60.13 71.28
CA LEU A 257 -39.29 -61.11 72.24
C LEU A 257 -39.13 -60.49 73.64
N LYS A 258 -38.72 -59.23 73.71
CA LYS A 258 -38.61 -58.50 74.98
C LYS A 258 -39.97 -58.30 75.65
N GLN A 259 -40.99 -57.91 74.88
CA GLN A 259 -42.36 -57.77 75.38
C GLN A 259 -42.93 -59.11 75.86
N GLN A 260 -42.69 -60.19 75.12
CA GLN A 260 -43.07 -61.55 75.55
C GLN A 260 -42.36 -61.96 76.84
N ASN A 261 -41.09 -61.60 77.00
CA ASN A 261 -40.34 -61.87 78.22
C ASN A 261 -40.92 -61.09 79.42
N GLU A 262 -41.21 -59.79 79.26
CA GLU A 262 -41.86 -58.96 80.29
C GLU A 262 -43.25 -59.50 80.70
N GLU A 263 -44.04 -59.98 79.74
CA GLU A 263 -45.34 -60.64 79.98
C GLU A 263 -45.17 -61.96 80.76
N SER A 264 -44.14 -62.74 80.42
CA SER A 264 -43.83 -63.99 81.13
C SER A 264 -43.36 -63.74 82.58
N GLU A 265 -42.59 -62.67 82.81
CA GLU A 265 -42.18 -62.23 84.16
C GLU A 265 -43.37 -61.78 85.02
N LYS A 266 -44.33 -61.03 84.45
CA LYS A 266 -45.59 -60.70 85.13
C LYS A 266 -46.39 -61.94 85.53
N ASN A 267 -46.52 -62.90 84.62
CA ASN A 267 -47.20 -64.16 84.90
C ASN A 267 -46.50 -64.96 86.02
N ILE A 268 -45.18 -64.88 86.13
CA ILE A 268 -44.42 -65.48 87.22
C ILE A 268 -44.71 -64.75 88.53
N MET A 269 -44.68 -63.41 88.55
CA MET A 269 -45.02 -62.62 89.75
C MET A 269 -46.43 -62.90 90.29
N GLU A 270 -47.40 -63.10 89.41
CA GLU A 270 -48.79 -63.40 89.81
C GLU A 270 -48.93 -64.82 90.39
N LYS A 271 -48.13 -65.77 89.88
CA LYS A 271 -47.99 -67.11 90.47
C LYS A 271 -47.26 -67.08 91.81
N ASP A 272 -46.24 -66.24 91.97
CA ASP A 272 -45.54 -66.08 93.25
C ASP A 272 -46.44 -65.47 94.33
N LYS A 273 -47.32 -64.53 93.95
CA LYS A 273 -48.33 -63.97 94.86
C LYS A 273 -49.32 -65.03 95.35
N THR A 274 -49.79 -65.91 94.47
CA THR A 274 -50.69 -67.01 94.84
C THR A 274 -49.98 -68.07 95.69
N ILE A 275 -48.68 -68.32 95.47
CA ILE A 275 -47.86 -69.18 96.34
C ILE A 275 -47.72 -68.57 97.74
N ALA A 276 -47.56 -67.25 97.86
CA ALA A 276 -47.47 -66.56 99.14
C ALA A 276 -48.78 -66.66 99.96
N GLU A 277 -49.94 -66.45 99.31
CA GLU A 277 -51.26 -66.55 99.94
C GLU A 277 -51.56 -67.99 100.43
N LEU A 278 -51.17 -69.00 99.65
CA LEU A 278 -51.27 -70.41 100.04
C LEU A 278 -50.33 -70.76 101.21
N SER A 279 -49.13 -70.21 101.22
CA SER A 279 -48.14 -70.43 102.31
C SER A 279 -48.62 -69.84 103.64
N GLU A 280 -49.32 -68.70 103.60
CA GLU A 280 -49.90 -68.08 104.80
C GLU A 280 -51.07 -68.90 105.37
N SER A 281 -51.88 -69.51 104.49
CA SER A 281 -52.92 -70.45 104.91
C SER A 281 -52.34 -71.74 105.52
N ILE A 282 -51.26 -72.29 104.95
CA ILE A 282 -50.57 -73.49 105.48
C ILE A 282 -50.02 -73.21 106.90
N LYS A 283 -49.41 -72.04 107.11
CA LYS A 283 -48.89 -71.61 108.42
C LYS A 283 -49.97 -71.49 109.49
N GLY A 284 -51.20 -71.12 109.10
CA GLY A 284 -52.36 -71.10 109.99
C GLY A 284 -52.77 -72.50 110.47
N TYR A 285 -52.70 -73.51 109.60
CA TYR A 285 -52.98 -74.90 109.96
C TYR A 285 -51.88 -75.55 110.81
N GLU A 286 -50.61 -75.17 110.60
CA GLU A 286 -49.47 -75.69 111.38
C GLU A 286 -49.50 -75.27 112.86
N ASN A 287 -49.94 -74.05 113.18
CA ASN A 287 -50.07 -73.59 114.57
C ASN A 287 -51.16 -74.38 115.34
N LEU A 288 -52.27 -74.73 114.69
CA LEU A 288 -53.35 -75.51 115.28
C LEU A 288 -52.94 -76.97 115.58
N VAL A 289 -52.06 -77.54 114.74
CA VAL A 289 -51.51 -78.89 114.92
C VAL A 289 -50.48 -78.96 116.05
N THR A 290 -49.83 -77.86 116.37
CA THR A 290 -48.80 -77.79 117.43
C THR A 290 -49.45 -77.73 118.82
N GLU A 291 -50.56 -77.01 118.97
CA GLU A 291 -51.33 -76.88 120.23
C GLU A 291 -52.03 -78.19 120.65
N ILE A 292 -52.38 -79.05 119.69
CA ILE A 292 -53.01 -80.36 119.93
C ILE A 292 -51.98 -81.46 120.28
N ARG A 293 -50.70 -81.30 119.90
CA ARG A 293 -49.65 -82.31 120.12
C ARG A 293 -49.00 -82.26 121.50
N GLU A 294 -49.12 -81.17 122.24
CA GLU A 294 -48.35 -80.96 123.47
C GLU A 294 -49.07 -81.35 124.78
N GLN A 295 -50.35 -81.75 124.74
CA GLN A 295 -51.10 -82.17 125.94
C GLN A 295 -51.45 -83.67 126.01
N MET A 296 -51.19 -84.47 124.98
CA MET A 296 -51.72 -85.85 124.86
C MET A 296 -50.68 -86.98 124.92
N ALA A 297 -49.46 -86.73 125.43
CA ALA A 297 -48.44 -87.78 125.54
C ALA A 297 -47.56 -87.62 126.80
N GLN A 298 -48.02 -88.11 127.96
CA GLN A 298 -47.43 -89.28 128.65
C GLN A 298 -48.05 -89.55 130.06
N GLU A 299 -48.98 -90.51 130.14
CA GLU A 299 -49.22 -91.47 131.24
C GLU A 299 -49.87 -92.69 130.55
N GLY A 300 -49.44 -93.96 130.63
CA GLY A 300 -48.36 -94.64 131.34
C GLY A 300 -48.47 -96.16 131.04
N LYS A 301 -47.43 -96.95 131.36
CA LYS A 301 -47.49 -98.41 131.61
C LYS A 301 -46.16 -98.95 132.19
N GLU A 302 -46.30 -99.59 133.35
CA GLU A 302 -45.66 -100.87 133.72
C GLU A 302 -44.13 -100.94 133.94
N LYS A 303 -43.67 -100.80 135.19
CA LYS A 303 -43.33 -101.94 136.08
C LYS A 303 -42.58 -101.52 137.35
N GLU A 304 -42.93 -102.25 138.40
CA GLU A 304 -42.16 -102.53 139.62
C GLU A 304 -41.89 -101.39 140.61
N ALA A 305 -42.85 -101.32 141.53
CA ALA A 305 -42.63 -101.58 142.96
C ALA A 305 -42.68 -100.37 143.90
N GLU A 306 -43.91 -99.87 144.13
CA GLU A 306 -44.44 -99.49 145.45
C GLU A 306 -45.98 -99.29 145.30
N TYR A 307 -46.87 -100.26 145.55
CA TYR A 307 -47.43 -100.66 146.86
C TYR A 307 -47.24 -99.61 147.97
N ALA A 308 -48.22 -98.82 148.42
CA ALA A 308 -49.66 -98.99 148.36
C ALA A 308 -50.39 -97.68 148.71
N ASP A 309 -51.26 -97.18 147.83
CA ASP A 309 -52.55 -96.51 148.14
C ASP A 309 -53.22 -96.05 146.81
N ARG A 310 -54.56 -96.12 146.66
CA ARG A 310 -55.42 -95.34 145.69
C ARG A 310 -55.98 -96.01 144.40
N LEU A 311 -56.60 -97.20 144.32
CA LEU A 311 -57.32 -98.06 145.27
C LEU A 311 -57.50 -97.43 146.66
N ALA A 312 -58.32 -96.40 146.80
CA ALA A 312 -59.67 -96.25 146.26
C ALA A 312 -59.79 -94.89 145.54
N LEU A 313 -60.49 -94.68 144.42
CA LEU A 313 -61.59 -95.42 143.82
C LEU A 313 -61.57 -95.16 142.29
N LEU A 314 -61.52 -96.17 141.41
CA LEU A 314 -62.59 -97.15 141.15
C LEU A 314 -63.86 -96.42 140.69
N LYS A 315 -64.46 -96.78 139.56
CA LYS A 315 -64.85 -98.16 139.30
C LYS A 315 -65.48 -98.27 137.92
N GLU A 316 -65.32 -99.46 137.35
CA GLU A 316 -66.36 -100.19 136.64
C GLU A 316 -67.16 -99.42 135.57
N GLY A 317 -67.03 -99.76 134.32
CA GLY A 317 -66.93 -101.14 133.88
C GLY A 317 -68.07 -101.39 132.92
N LYS A 318 -67.72 -101.58 131.65
CA LYS A 318 -68.67 -102.05 130.65
C LYS A 318 -68.27 -103.38 130.02
N ASP A 319 -67.36 -104.12 130.65
CA ASP A 319 -67.11 -105.53 130.30
C ASP A 319 -67.41 -106.52 131.43
N ILE A 320 -68.24 -106.13 132.39
CA ILE A 320 -69.04 -107.05 133.22
C ILE A 320 -70.32 -106.24 133.51
N ILE A 321 -71.54 -106.56 133.09
CA ILE A 321 -72.25 -107.83 133.28
C ILE A 321 -73.44 -107.85 132.28
N GLU A 322 -73.22 -107.94 130.97
CA GLU A 322 -74.35 -108.29 130.07
C GLU A 322 -74.01 -109.45 129.14
N ALA A 323 -73.49 -110.50 129.79
CA ALA A 323 -73.88 -111.88 129.48
C ALA A 323 -74.00 -112.70 130.78
N LYS A 324 -74.84 -112.25 131.74
CA LYS A 324 -75.59 -113.09 132.73
C LYS A 324 -76.44 -112.25 133.73
N LEU A 325 -77.68 -111.92 133.37
CA LEU A 325 -78.81 -112.40 134.18
C LEU A 325 -79.87 -112.97 133.21
N ALA A 326 -79.54 -114.07 132.54
CA ALA A 326 -79.47 -115.41 133.10
C ALA A 326 -80.81 -116.11 132.93
N GLU A 327 -80.78 -117.41 133.09
CA GLU A 327 -81.24 -117.84 134.41
C GLU A 327 -80.48 -119.14 134.83
N ALA A 328 -79.63 -119.73 134.00
CA ALA A 328 -80.15 -120.79 133.16
C ALA A 328 -81.59 -120.50 132.70
N ILE A 329 -81.86 -120.42 131.41
CA ILE A 329 -81.84 -121.68 130.67
C ILE A 329 -81.79 -121.35 129.17
N LYS A 330 -80.70 -121.78 128.52
CA LYS A 330 -80.67 -122.60 127.30
C LYS A 330 -81.56 -122.14 126.10
N LYS A 331 -80.89 -121.83 124.97
CA LYS A 331 -81.43 -121.84 123.57
C LYS A 331 -82.35 -120.62 123.26
N THR A 332 -82.34 -119.92 122.12
CA THR A 332 -82.26 -120.28 120.69
C THR A 332 -81.99 -119.03 119.83
N ILE A 333 -81.29 -119.22 118.71
CA ILE A 333 -81.17 -118.34 117.52
C ILE A 333 -82.53 -118.27 116.78
N PRO A 334 -82.75 -117.30 115.88
CA PRO A 334 -83.08 -117.72 114.50
C PRO A 334 -82.21 -116.93 113.50
N ASP A 335 -81.35 -117.51 112.67
CA ASP A 335 -81.35 -118.70 111.78
C ASP A 335 -81.51 -118.26 110.34
N TYR A 336 -81.66 -116.96 110.06
CA TYR A 336 -81.85 -116.46 108.71
C TYR A 336 -81.00 -115.21 108.40
N TYR A 337 -80.56 -115.11 107.15
CA TYR A 337 -79.88 -113.95 106.56
C TYR A 337 -80.73 -113.43 105.40
N GLU A 338 -80.87 -112.11 105.34
CA GLU A 338 -81.58 -111.44 104.26
C GLU A 338 -80.59 -111.06 103.16
N VAL A 339 -80.82 -111.58 101.95
CA VAL A 339 -79.94 -111.42 100.78
C VAL A 339 -79.85 -109.94 100.38
N LYS A 340 -78.64 -109.43 100.16
CA LYS A 340 -78.40 -108.06 99.65
C LYS A 340 -78.11 -108.09 98.15
N LYS A 341 -78.35 -106.96 97.48
CA LYS A 341 -78.04 -106.80 96.05
C LYS A 341 -76.54 -107.06 95.81
N GLY A 342 -76.23 -108.12 95.04
CA GLY A 342 -74.86 -108.55 94.72
C GLY A 342 -74.33 -109.77 95.49
N ASP A 343 -75.13 -110.33 96.43
CA ASP A 343 -74.79 -111.56 97.14
C ASP A 343 -74.94 -112.82 96.26
N SER A 344 -74.19 -113.87 96.59
CA SER A 344 -74.35 -115.24 96.06
C SER A 344 -74.28 -116.23 97.22
N LEU A 345 -74.84 -117.43 97.07
CA LEU A 345 -74.78 -118.46 98.13
C LEU A 345 -73.34 -118.74 98.61
N TRP A 346 -72.36 -118.66 97.70
CA TRP A 346 -70.93 -118.76 98.00
C TRP A 346 -70.43 -117.63 98.91
N LYS A 347 -70.68 -116.35 98.54
CA LYS A 347 -70.25 -115.20 99.36
C LYS A 347 -70.91 -115.19 100.73
N ILE A 348 -72.16 -115.65 100.80
CA ILE A 348 -72.88 -115.81 102.07
C ILE A 348 -72.18 -116.90 102.90
N ALA A 349 -71.89 -118.07 102.33
CA ALA A 349 -71.16 -119.13 103.02
C ALA A 349 -69.76 -118.69 103.47
N GLU A 350 -69.04 -117.92 102.66
CA GLU A 350 -67.73 -117.37 103.01
C GLU A 350 -67.83 -116.39 104.18
N ARG A 351 -68.88 -115.56 104.26
CA ARG A 351 -69.14 -114.70 105.42
C ARG A 351 -69.47 -115.45 106.70
N PHE A 352 -70.29 -116.50 106.61
CA PHE A 352 -70.82 -117.17 107.80
C PHE A 352 -69.97 -118.34 108.27
N TYR A 353 -69.27 -119.01 107.35
CA TYR A 353 -68.48 -120.19 107.62
C TYR A 353 -66.98 -120.01 107.34
N ASN A 354 -66.54 -118.85 106.83
CA ASN A 354 -65.17 -118.62 106.33
C ASN A 354 -64.71 -119.65 105.27
N ALA A 355 -65.65 -120.34 104.63
CA ALA A 355 -65.41 -121.36 103.61
C ALA A 355 -66.55 -121.36 102.59
N GLY A 356 -66.28 -120.84 101.40
CA GLY A 356 -67.28 -120.67 100.35
C GLY A 356 -67.88 -121.99 99.84
N GLU A 357 -67.14 -123.10 99.89
CA GLU A 357 -67.65 -124.42 99.47
C GLU A 357 -68.85 -124.94 100.28
N LYS A 358 -69.11 -124.41 101.49
CA LYS A 358 -70.24 -124.81 102.33
C LYS A 358 -71.60 -124.25 101.86
N TRP A 359 -71.64 -123.54 100.73
CA TRP A 359 -72.88 -123.00 100.15
C TRP A 359 -73.96 -124.06 99.92
N ILE A 360 -73.58 -125.30 99.62
CA ILE A 360 -74.51 -126.43 99.43
C ILE A 360 -75.38 -126.64 100.69
N ARG A 361 -74.82 -126.47 101.89
CA ARG A 361 -75.59 -126.56 103.15
C ARG A 361 -76.67 -125.48 103.25
N ILE A 362 -76.36 -124.27 102.77
CA ILE A 362 -77.33 -123.17 102.72
C ILE A 362 -78.43 -123.50 101.71
N PHE A 363 -78.08 -124.08 100.56
CA PHE A 363 -79.05 -124.51 99.56
C PHE A 363 -79.96 -125.63 100.09
N GLU A 364 -79.39 -126.68 100.71
CA GLU A 364 -80.12 -127.79 101.32
C GLU A 364 -81.11 -127.32 102.38
N ALA A 365 -80.71 -126.36 103.22
CA ALA A 365 -81.57 -125.77 104.26
C ALA A 365 -82.70 -124.88 103.72
N ASN A 366 -82.68 -124.54 102.42
CA ASN A 366 -83.65 -123.65 101.78
C ASN A 366 -84.28 -124.24 100.50
N MET A 367 -84.20 -125.57 100.27
CA MET A 367 -84.70 -126.24 99.04
C MET A 367 -86.21 -126.07 98.79
N GLU A 368 -87.03 -125.79 99.81
CA GLU A 368 -88.45 -125.43 99.60
C GLU A 368 -88.63 -124.01 99.02
N LYS A 369 -87.66 -123.11 99.21
CA LYS A 369 -87.71 -121.69 98.79
C LYS A 369 -86.85 -121.39 97.56
N ILE A 370 -85.86 -122.23 97.27
CA ILE A 370 -84.92 -122.06 96.17
C ILE A 370 -85.10 -123.23 95.21
N ASN A 371 -85.89 -123.02 94.15
CA ASN A 371 -86.07 -124.03 93.11
C ASN A 371 -84.85 -124.17 92.19
N ASN A 372 -84.02 -123.13 92.11
CA ASN A 372 -82.80 -123.12 91.32
C ASN A 372 -81.65 -122.53 92.17
N PRO A 373 -80.61 -123.30 92.54
CA PRO A 373 -79.52 -122.84 93.41
C PRO A 373 -78.77 -121.60 92.89
N ASP A 374 -78.77 -121.38 91.58
CA ASP A 374 -78.11 -120.22 90.96
C ASP A 374 -78.94 -118.92 91.06
N LEU A 375 -80.18 -118.97 91.57
CA LEU A 375 -81.06 -117.80 91.71
C LEU A 375 -81.51 -117.57 93.16
N ILE A 376 -81.03 -116.46 93.74
CA ILE A 376 -81.52 -115.85 94.97
C ILE A 376 -81.82 -114.36 94.72
N TYR A 377 -82.83 -113.81 95.41
CA TYR A 377 -83.31 -112.45 95.21
C TYR A 377 -82.99 -111.55 96.42
N PRO A 378 -82.68 -110.25 96.20
CA PRO A 378 -82.56 -109.30 97.31
C PRO A 378 -83.84 -109.26 98.16
N TYR A 379 -83.68 -109.08 99.48
CA TYR A 379 -84.74 -109.18 100.51
C TYR A 379 -85.29 -110.60 100.77
N GLN A 380 -84.80 -111.62 100.06
CA GLN A 380 -85.14 -113.02 100.35
C GLN A 380 -84.45 -113.46 101.65
N ARG A 381 -85.21 -114.05 102.58
CA ARG A 381 -84.69 -114.57 103.85
C ARG A 381 -84.29 -116.04 103.69
N LEU A 382 -82.99 -116.28 103.67
CA LEU A 382 -82.37 -117.60 103.60
C LEU A 382 -82.03 -118.08 105.00
N THR A 383 -82.45 -119.28 105.34
CA THR A 383 -82.03 -119.97 106.55
C THR A 383 -80.52 -120.25 106.47
N ILE A 384 -79.75 -119.76 107.43
CA ILE A 384 -78.30 -120.00 107.52
C ILE A 384 -78.06 -121.03 108.64
N PRO A 385 -77.84 -122.31 108.31
CA PRO A 385 -77.59 -123.33 109.33
C PRO A 385 -76.28 -123.05 110.08
N LYS A 386 -76.34 -122.58 111.33
CA LYS A 386 -75.15 -122.27 112.15
C LYS A 386 -74.61 -123.53 112.82
N GLU A 387 -73.87 -124.33 112.06
CA GLU A 387 -72.87 -125.30 112.54
C GLU A 387 -72.02 -125.84 111.37
#